data_AF-A0A133PS40-F1
#
_entry.id   AF-A0A133PS40-F1
#
_cell.length_a   1.000
_cell.length_b   1.000
_cell.length_c   1.000
_cell.angle_alpha   90.00
_cell.angle_beta   90.00
_cell.angle_gamma   90.00
#
_symmetry.space_group_name_H-M   'P 1'
#
loop_
_entity.id
_entity.type
_entity.pdbx_description
1 polymer ?
#
loop_
_entity_poly.entity_id
_entity_poly.type
_entity_poly.pdbx_seq_one_letter_code
_entity_poly.pdbx_strand_id
1 'polypeptide(L)'
;MYKIIQSGCEIMWEPLDKNLGFKIVEEVTGKKGTVENPVLVTEEERDKIIKLYAERNNDPVEKPKEGVEPDAAKKIEKELEDFKIQSALAQAEIYEKLESDKLTVMTALAETYEANLGGK
;
A
#
# COMPACT_ATOMS: atom_id res chain seq x y z
N MET A 1 0.63 28.33 -7.26
CA MET A 1 0.70 29.18 -8.48
C MET A 1 2.11 29.14 -9.09
N TYR A 2 2.25 29.01 -10.43
CA TYR A 2 3.55 28.85 -11.12
C TYR A 2 3.96 30.11 -11.89
N LYS A 3 5.26 30.39 -11.96
CA LYS A 3 5.85 31.40 -12.85
C LYS A 3 6.12 30.75 -14.21
N ILE A 4 5.68 31.42 -15.27
CA ILE A 4 6.02 31.06 -16.65
C ILE A 4 7.37 31.69 -16.97
N ILE A 5 8.35 30.86 -17.30
CA ILE A 5 9.67 31.29 -17.78
C ILE A 5 9.82 30.81 -19.22
N GLN A 6 10.07 31.74 -20.14
CA GLN A 6 10.34 31.42 -21.53
C GLN A 6 11.84 31.52 -21.78
N SER A 7 12.46 30.44 -22.27
CA SER A 7 13.86 30.41 -22.69
C SER A 7 13.94 29.79 -24.07
N GLY A 8 14.24 30.60 -25.10
CA GLY A 8 14.15 30.15 -26.49
C GLY A 8 12.72 29.72 -26.88
N CYS A 9 12.56 28.47 -27.34
CA CYS A 9 11.27 27.87 -27.70
C CYS A 9 10.63 27.06 -26.56
N GLU A 10 11.21 27.06 -25.36
CA GLU A 10 10.75 26.25 -24.23
C GLU A 10 9.96 27.13 -23.23
N ILE A 11 8.80 26.61 -22.81
CA ILE A 11 7.98 27.18 -21.73
C ILE A 11 8.16 26.31 -20.50
N MET A 12 8.77 26.88 -19.46
CA MET A 12 8.97 26.22 -18.17
C MET A 12 8.02 26.78 -17.12
N TRP A 13 7.41 25.90 -16.35
CA TRP A 13 6.56 26.22 -15.21
C TRP A 13 7.37 26.02 -13.94
N GLU A 14 7.71 27.10 -13.24
CA GLU A 14 8.47 27.03 -11.98
C GLU A 14 7.60 27.43 -10.79
N PRO A 15 7.74 26.77 -9.61
CA PRO A 15 7.12 27.26 -8.39
C PRO A 15 7.66 28.67 -8.07
N LEU A 16 6.77 29.56 -7.59
CA LEU A 16 7.14 30.94 -7.25
C LEU A 16 8.24 31.03 -6.17
N ASP A 17 8.23 30.13 -5.18
CA ASP A 17 9.29 30.00 -4.18
C ASP A 17 9.64 28.52 -3.98
N LYS A 18 10.77 28.10 -4.57
CA LYS A 18 11.31 26.73 -4.45
C LYS A 18 11.66 26.35 -3.00
N ASN A 19 11.81 27.33 -2.11
CA ASN A 19 12.17 27.14 -0.71
C ASN A 19 10.99 27.35 0.26
N LEU A 20 9.78 27.57 -0.25
CA LEU A 20 8.59 27.80 0.57
C LEU A 20 8.36 26.67 1.59
N GLY A 21 8.48 25.41 1.12
CA GLY A 21 8.34 24.23 1.98
C GLY A 21 9.36 24.21 3.12
N PHE A 22 10.63 24.46 2.84
CA PHE A 22 11.67 24.48 3.87
C PHE A 22 11.47 25.60 4.89
N LYS A 23 11.06 26.79 4.46
CA LYS A 23 10.76 27.91 5.38
C LYS A 23 9.59 27.59 6.30
N ILE A 24 8.54 26.95 5.78
CA ILE A 24 7.36 26.58 6.58
C ILE A 24 7.71 25.47 7.57
N VAL A 25 8.48 24.47 7.15
CA VAL A 25 8.97 23.42 8.04
C VAL A 25 9.84 24.02 9.15
N GLU A 26 10.76 24.94 8.82
CA GLU A 26 11.60 25.63 9.80
C GLU A 26 10.76 26.49 10.76
N GLU A 27 9.71 27.15 10.28
CA GLU A 27 8.79 27.94 11.11
C GLU A 27 7.98 27.08 12.09
N VAL A 28 7.50 25.93 11.65
CA VAL A 28 6.67 25.04 12.49
C VAL A 28 7.51 24.24 13.47
N THR A 29 8.67 23.75 13.04
CA THR A 29 9.49 22.80 13.83
C THR A 29 10.66 23.48 14.55
N GLY A 30 11.00 24.72 14.19
CA GLY A 30 12.21 25.42 14.65
C GLY A 30 13.51 24.81 14.11
N LYS A 31 13.44 23.84 13.20
CA LYS A 31 14.59 23.08 12.69
C LYS A 31 14.73 23.28 11.18
N LYS A 32 15.97 23.55 10.78
CA LYS A 32 16.31 23.67 9.36
C LYS A 32 16.50 22.30 8.74
N GLY A 33 15.47 21.82 8.05
CA GLY A 33 15.55 20.62 7.22
C GLY A 33 16.10 20.90 5.84
N THR A 34 16.80 19.93 5.25
CA THR A 34 17.19 19.92 3.83
C THR A 34 16.70 18.65 3.16
N VAL A 35 16.82 18.56 1.83
CA VAL A 35 16.50 17.33 1.08
C VAL A 35 17.33 16.15 1.58
N GLU A 36 18.60 16.39 1.88
CA GLU A 36 19.55 15.38 2.36
C GLU A 36 19.36 15.04 3.85
N ASN A 37 18.85 16.00 4.64
CA ASN A 37 18.61 15.85 6.08
C ASN A 37 17.18 16.28 6.43
N PRO A 38 16.18 15.41 6.25
CA PRO A 38 14.79 15.74 6.53
C PRO A 38 14.53 15.86 8.03
N VAL A 39 13.57 16.72 8.40
CA VAL A 39 13.12 16.89 9.79
C VAL A 39 11.94 15.97 10.05
N LEU A 40 12.03 15.16 11.11
CA LEU A 40 10.89 14.39 11.59
C LEU A 40 9.88 15.31 12.28
N VAL A 41 8.61 15.18 11.89
CA VAL A 41 7.49 15.99 12.40
C VAL A 41 6.39 15.10 12.94
N THR A 42 5.68 15.59 13.94
CA THR A 42 4.45 14.99 14.47
C THR A 42 3.28 15.19 13.50
N GLU A 43 2.18 14.45 13.71
CA GLU A 43 0.95 14.60 12.89
C GLU A 43 0.38 16.02 12.96
N GLU A 44 0.40 16.65 14.14
CA GLU A 44 -0.09 18.03 14.31
C GLU A 44 0.78 19.06 13.56
N GLU A 45 2.09 18.88 13.57
CA GLU A 45 3.03 19.74 12.84
C GLU A 45 2.87 19.56 11.33
N ARG A 46 2.67 18.31 10.87
CA ARG A 46 2.39 17.99 9.46
C ARG A 46 1.15 18.74 8.97
N ASP A 47 0.05 18.70 9.71
CA ASP A 47 -1.20 19.35 9.30
C ASP A 47 -1.04 20.88 9.25
N LYS A 48 -0.30 21.47 10.21
CA LYS A 48 0.05 22.89 10.19
C LYS A 48 0.91 23.25 8.98
N ILE A 49 1.92 22.45 8.65
CA ILE A 49 2.78 22.65 7.48
C ILE A 49 1.96 22.61 6.19
N ILE A 50 1.08 21.62 6.03
CA ILE A 50 0.22 21.47 4.84
C ILE A 50 -0.68 22.71 4.69
N LYS A 51 -1.32 23.14 5.78
CA LYS A 51 -2.20 24.30 5.77
C LYS A 51 -1.46 25.59 5.39
N LEU A 52 -0.33 25.85 6.03
CA LEU A 52 0.52 27.03 5.74
C LEU A 52 1.06 26.99 4.31
N TYR A 53 1.39 25.80 3.80
CA TYR A 53 1.85 25.63 2.43
C TYR A 53 0.74 25.97 1.43
N ALA A 54 -0.47 25.46 1.63
CA ALA A 54 -1.61 25.78 0.78
C ALA A 54 -1.95 27.29 0.79
N GLU A 55 -1.98 27.92 1.97
CA GLU A 55 -2.26 29.35 2.13
C GLU A 55 -1.21 30.23 1.43
N ARG A 56 0.08 29.92 1.59
CA ARG A 56 1.18 30.75 1.08
C ARG A 56 1.56 30.47 -0.37
N ASN A 57 1.34 29.25 -0.85
CA ASN A 57 1.64 28.89 -2.24
C ASN A 57 0.61 29.49 -3.22
N ASN A 58 -0.46 30.14 -2.73
CA ASN A 58 -1.64 30.49 -3.52
C ASN A 58 -1.98 29.33 -4.45
N ASP A 59 -1.94 28.10 -3.92
CA ASP A 59 -2.45 26.98 -4.69
C ASP A 59 -3.92 27.29 -4.93
N PRO A 60 -4.43 27.17 -6.17
CA PRO A 60 -5.88 27.10 -6.32
C PRO A 60 -6.30 26.02 -5.34
N VAL A 61 -7.07 26.40 -4.32
CA VAL A 61 -7.67 25.44 -3.41
C VAL A 61 -8.49 24.56 -4.32
N GLU A 62 -7.94 23.42 -4.73
CA GLU A 62 -8.76 22.27 -5.05
C GLU A 62 -9.52 22.08 -3.75
N LYS A 63 -10.73 22.65 -3.71
CA LYS A 63 -11.75 22.18 -2.79
C LYS A 63 -11.63 20.67 -2.89
N PRO A 64 -11.48 19.95 -1.77
CA PRO A 64 -11.51 18.50 -1.81
C PRO A 64 -12.70 18.16 -2.70
N LYS A 65 -12.45 17.45 -3.81
CA LYS A 65 -13.56 16.92 -4.59
C LYS A 65 -14.24 15.96 -3.63
N GLU A 66 -15.22 16.44 -2.88
CA GLU A 66 -16.22 15.61 -2.26
C GLU A 66 -16.73 14.70 -3.37
N GLY A 67 -16.43 13.41 -3.25
CA GLY A 67 -16.98 12.38 -4.13
C GLY A 67 -16.22 12.17 -5.44
N VAL A 68 -14.94 11.78 -5.36
CA VAL A 68 -14.36 10.87 -6.37
C VAL A 68 -13.51 9.81 -5.64
N GLU A 69 -14.14 8.97 -4.82
CA GLU A 69 -13.70 7.58 -4.72
C GLU A 69 -14.43 6.78 -5.80
N PRO A 70 -13.79 6.54 -6.94
CA PRO A 70 -14.05 5.33 -7.66
C PRO A 70 -12.73 4.57 -7.82
N ASP A 71 -12.88 3.27 -7.89
CA ASP A 71 -11.93 2.30 -8.44
C ASP A 71 -10.93 1.64 -7.48
N ALA A 72 -10.25 2.36 -6.58
CA ALA A 72 -9.26 1.69 -5.72
C ALA A 72 -9.90 0.72 -4.70
N ALA A 73 -10.92 1.17 -3.98
CA ALA A 73 -11.63 0.35 -2.98
C ALA A 73 -12.34 -0.86 -3.62
N LYS A 74 -12.98 -0.66 -4.79
CA LYS A 74 -13.65 -1.74 -5.54
C LYS A 74 -12.66 -2.75 -6.10
N LYS A 75 -11.48 -2.29 -6.53
CA LYS A 75 -10.41 -3.18 -6.99
C LYS A 75 -9.84 -4.01 -5.84
N ILE A 76 -9.66 -3.41 -4.67
CA ILE A 76 -9.21 -4.12 -3.45
C ILE A 76 -10.26 -5.14 -2.98
N GLU A 77 -11.56 -4.79 -3.02
CA GLU A 77 -12.64 -5.75 -2.70
C GLU A 77 -12.63 -6.96 -3.63
N LYS A 78 -12.47 -6.73 -4.94
CA LYS A 78 -12.41 -7.80 -5.94
C LYS A 78 -11.18 -8.68 -5.77
N GLU A 79 -10.00 -8.09 -5.55
CA GLU A 79 -8.76 -8.84 -5.29
C GLU A 79 -8.85 -9.67 -3.99
N LEU A 80 -9.53 -9.15 -2.97
CA LEU A 80 -9.75 -9.86 -1.71
C LEU A 80 -10.72 -11.05 -1.89
N GLU A 81 -11.74 -10.90 -2.72
CA GLU A 81 -12.71 -11.95 -3.03
C GLU A 81 -12.06 -13.07 -3.86
N ASP A 82 -11.27 -12.71 -4.88
CA ASP A 82 -10.48 -13.66 -5.67
C ASP A 82 -9.46 -14.42 -4.80
N PHE A 83 -8.80 -13.74 -3.86
CA PHE A 83 -7.86 -14.38 -2.92
C PHE A 83 -8.56 -15.37 -1.98
N LYS A 84 -9.76 -15.04 -1.47
CA LYS A 84 -10.54 -15.96 -0.62
C LYS A 84 -10.92 -17.23 -1.37
N ILE A 85 -11.32 -17.11 -2.63
CA ILE A 85 -11.69 -18.24 -3.47
C ILE A 85 -10.47 -19.14 -3.71
N GLN A 86 -9.32 -18.57 -4.08
CA GLN A 86 -8.09 -19.33 -4.30
C GLN A 86 -7.60 -20.03 -3.02
N SER A 87 -7.67 -19.35 -1.89
CA SER A 87 -7.29 -19.92 -0.59
C SER A 87 -8.20 -21.09 -0.19
N ALA A 88 -9.51 -20.96 -0.39
CA ALA A 88 -10.45 -22.04 -0.11
C ALA A 88 -10.21 -23.27 -1.02
N LEU A 89 -9.92 -23.05 -2.30
CA LEU A 89 -9.59 -24.14 -3.24
C LEU A 89 -8.28 -24.84 -2.85
N ALA A 90 -7.22 -24.08 -2.56
CA ALA A 90 -5.95 -24.65 -2.12
C ALA A 90 -6.09 -25.44 -0.82
N GLN A 91 -6.91 -24.95 0.12
CA GLN A 91 -7.20 -25.65 1.35
C GLN A 91 -7.98 -26.95 1.11
N ALA A 92 -8.97 -26.94 0.22
CA ALA A 92 -9.71 -28.14 -0.16
C ALA A 92 -8.80 -29.20 -0.81
N GLU A 93 -7.90 -28.79 -1.71
CA GLU A 93 -6.93 -29.68 -2.36
C GLU A 93 -5.96 -30.30 -1.34
N ILE A 94 -5.52 -29.54 -0.34
CA ILE A 94 -4.70 -30.07 0.76
C ILE A 94 -5.47 -31.11 1.58
N TYR A 95 -6.74 -30.86 1.91
CA TYR A 95 -7.55 -31.82 2.66
C TYR A 95 -7.82 -33.10 1.87
N GLU A 96 -8.13 -32.99 0.57
CA GLU A 96 -8.34 -34.15 -0.29
C GLU A 96 -7.07 -35.02 -0.37
N LYS A 97 -5.91 -34.39 -0.53
CA LYS A 97 -4.63 -35.10 -0.52
C LYS A 97 -4.35 -35.78 0.82
N LEU A 98 -4.61 -35.08 1.93
CA LEU A 98 -4.41 -35.64 3.27
C LEU A 98 -5.31 -36.87 3.52
N GLU A 99 -6.54 -36.84 3.01
CA GLU A 99 -7.48 -37.96 3.12
C GLU A 99 -7.05 -39.15 2.25
N SER A 100 -6.57 -38.90 1.02
CA SER A 100 -5.98 -39.92 0.16
C SER A 100 -4.73 -40.56 0.77
N ASP A 101 -3.83 -39.75 1.33
CA ASP A 101 -2.61 -40.23 1.99
C ASP A 101 -2.96 -41.07 3.23
N LYS A 102 -3.94 -40.64 4.02
CA LYS A 102 -4.44 -41.39 5.17
C LYS A 102 -5.04 -42.73 4.75
N LEU A 103 -5.83 -42.77 3.68
CA LEU A 103 -6.40 -44.01 3.15
C LEU A 103 -5.28 -44.97 2.72
N THR A 104 -4.29 -44.46 1.99
CA THR A 104 -3.13 -45.24 1.54
C THR A 104 -2.36 -45.85 2.70
N VAL A 105 -2.13 -45.07 3.77
CA VAL A 105 -1.45 -45.54 4.98
C VAL A 105 -2.28 -46.62 5.69
N MET A 106 -3.61 -46.45 5.79
CA MET A 106 -4.48 -47.46 6.41
C MET A 106 -4.51 -48.76 5.60
N THR A 107 -4.56 -48.68 4.27
CA THR A 107 -4.52 -49.86 3.39
C THR A 107 -3.19 -50.59 3.53
N ALA A 108 -2.06 -49.87 3.46
CA ALA A 108 -0.75 -50.48 3.66
C ALA A 108 -0.62 -51.12 5.05
N LEU A 109 -1.16 -50.47 6.09
CA LEU A 109 -1.18 -51.02 7.44
C LEU A 109 -2.02 -52.31 7.49
N ALA A 110 -3.21 -52.33 6.90
CA ALA A 110 -4.07 -53.52 6.85
C ALA A 110 -3.39 -54.69 6.12
N GLU A 111 -2.76 -54.44 4.96
CA GLU A 111 -1.99 -55.45 4.22
C GLU A 111 -0.83 -56.02 5.06
N THR A 112 -0.12 -55.18 5.83
CA THR A 112 0.95 -55.67 6.72
C THR A 112 0.42 -56.50 7.88
N TYR A 113 -0.78 -56.18 8.41
CA TYR A 113 -1.43 -56.97 9.44
C TYR A 113 -1.88 -58.33 8.88
N GLU A 114 -2.47 -58.38 7.69
CA GLU A 114 -2.87 -59.63 7.04
C GLU A 114 -1.66 -60.50 6.69
N ALA A 115 -0.56 -59.92 6.19
CA ALA A 115 0.69 -60.65 5.94
C ALA A 115 1.29 -61.24 7.23
N ASN A 116 1.19 -60.53 8.36
CA ASN A 116 1.68 -61.00 9.65
C ASN A 116 0.74 -62.03 10.34
N LEU A 117 -0.57 -62.00 10.04
CA LEU A 117 -1.56 -62.94 10.60
C LEU A 117 -1.78 -64.18 9.73
N GLY A 118 -1.60 -64.08 8.41
CA GLY A 118 -1.72 -65.16 7.43
C GLY A 118 -0.45 -66.01 7.27
N GLY A 119 0.66 -65.61 7.89
CA GLY A 119 1.89 -66.39 7.97
C GLY A 119 1.84 -67.47 9.06
N LYS A 120 1.07 -68.53 8.81
CA LYS A 120 1.22 -69.84 9.47
C LYS A 120 1.38 -70.93 8.44
#